data_AF-A0A7X8WNZ3-F1
#
_entry.id   AF-A0A7X8WNZ3-F1
#
_cell.length_a   1.000
_cell.length_b   1.000
_cell.length_c   1.000
_cell.angle_alpha   90.00
_cell.angle_beta   90.00
_cell.angle_gamma   90.00
#
_symmetry.space_group_name_H-M   'P 1'
#
loop_
_entity.id
_entity.type
_entity.pdbx_description
1 polymer ?
#
loop_
_entity_poly.entity_id
_entity_poly.type
_entity_poly.pdbx_seq_one_letter_code
_entity_poly.pdbx_strand_id
1 'polypeptide(L)'
;INNPDSEGIVYICIHGVPSGRIDEVKAFLAPLQAIRNERNRKQVGKLNTLLKRYGIVVDFEGDVVPLSRAGEGGSITERHILHALSKKLIASYGKGETLLRFLRCELKLDIPPKVEKFLLDGANPHYEYDLLGVLKSAFLPSFFIQPSKEESIDVREAVAFATSVGAIPAYAYLGDVASSPTGDKKAERFEDGFLDELLDLLVKIGFPAITYMPPRNTKEQLARIQKLAQERNLMEISGVDINSSRQSFSCPELLQENAKHLIESAWALVAHEKLSSVDPVYGLFHPENPYRDEALDLRIARYAAIARSGDVHNPYTMIEEVRS
;
A
#
# COMPACT_ATOMS: atom_id res chain seq x y z
N ILE A 1 11.99 2.55 -9.43
CA ILE A 1 11.42 1.59 -8.45
C ILE A 1 10.13 2.19 -7.87
N ASN A 2 9.30 1.42 -7.18
CA ASN A 2 7.91 1.76 -6.85
C ASN A 2 7.68 2.92 -5.85
N ASN A 3 8.70 3.72 -5.50
CA ASN A 3 8.53 4.93 -4.71
C ASN A 3 8.80 6.19 -5.57
N PRO A 4 7.78 7.00 -5.88
CA PRO A 4 7.96 8.21 -6.68
C PRO A 4 8.61 9.37 -5.91
N ASP A 5 8.55 9.36 -4.58
CA ASP A 5 8.93 10.50 -3.74
C ASP A 5 10.34 10.36 -3.13
N SER A 6 10.88 9.13 -3.09
CA SER A 6 12.15 8.81 -2.45
C SER A 6 12.97 7.81 -3.27
N GLU A 7 14.11 8.28 -3.79
CA GLU A 7 15.06 7.43 -4.50
C GLU A 7 15.62 6.33 -3.58
N GLY A 8 15.78 5.12 -4.13
CA GLY A 8 16.34 3.97 -3.41
C GLY A 8 15.40 3.31 -2.39
N ILE A 9 14.16 3.78 -2.26
CA ILE A 9 13.16 3.20 -1.34
C ILE A 9 12.11 2.43 -2.13
N VAL A 10 11.67 1.30 -1.56
CA VAL A 10 10.61 0.47 -2.14
C VAL A 10 9.46 0.27 -1.17
N TYR A 11 8.27 0.09 -1.72
CA TYR A 11 7.13 -0.48 -1.01
C TYR A 11 7.11 -1.99 -1.25
N ILE A 12 6.88 -2.75 -0.19
CA ILE A 12 6.63 -4.19 -0.29
C ILE A 12 5.37 -4.50 0.50
N CYS A 13 4.68 -5.57 0.10
CA CYS A 13 3.58 -6.13 0.86
C CYS A 13 4.05 -7.39 1.56
N ILE A 14 3.66 -7.58 2.82
CA ILE A 14 3.87 -8.83 3.56
C ILE A 14 2.48 -9.44 3.77
N HIS A 15 2.19 -10.51 3.03
CA HIS A 15 0.87 -11.14 2.99
C HIS A 15 0.81 -12.38 3.88
N GLY A 16 -0.39 -12.74 4.34
CA GLY A 16 -0.67 -14.02 4.99
C GLY A 16 0.08 -14.27 6.29
N VAL A 17 0.30 -13.22 7.10
CA VAL A 17 0.96 -13.35 8.40
C VAL A 17 0.19 -14.32 9.28
N PRO A 18 0.78 -15.44 9.74
CA PRO A 18 0.12 -16.37 10.65
C PRO A 18 -0.36 -15.64 11.91
N SER A 19 -1.58 -15.90 12.35
CA SER A 19 -2.21 -15.14 13.44
C SER A 19 -1.41 -15.14 14.75
N GLY A 20 -0.74 -16.25 15.08
CA GLY A 20 0.15 -16.35 16.23
C GLY A 20 1.45 -15.53 16.13
N ARG A 21 1.74 -14.92 14.98
CA ARG A 21 2.96 -14.12 14.71
C ARG A 21 2.70 -12.63 14.61
N ILE A 22 1.46 -12.17 14.76
CA ILE A 22 1.09 -10.75 14.64
C ILE A 22 1.89 -9.87 15.62
N ASP A 23 2.09 -10.31 16.86
CA ASP A 23 2.81 -9.52 17.86
C ASP A 23 4.32 -9.43 17.57
N GLU A 24 4.89 -10.45 16.93
CA GLU A 24 6.27 -10.43 16.44
C GLU A 24 6.43 -9.40 15.30
N VAL A 25 5.47 -9.35 14.37
CA VAL A 25 5.43 -8.32 13.32
C VAL A 25 5.27 -6.92 13.90
N LYS A 26 4.41 -6.73 14.91
CA LYS A 26 4.28 -5.44 15.60
C LYS A 26 5.60 -5.04 16.27
N ALA A 27 6.27 -5.97 16.95
CA ALA A 27 7.55 -5.71 17.61
C ALA A 27 8.64 -5.31 16.61
N PHE A 28 8.67 -5.95 15.43
CA PHE A 28 9.57 -5.60 14.34
C PHE A 28 9.32 -4.20 13.78
N LEU A 29 8.06 -3.81 13.59
CA LEU A 29 7.68 -2.51 13.02
C LEU A 29 7.77 -1.35 14.02
N ALA A 30 7.59 -1.60 15.32
CA ALA A 30 7.57 -0.59 16.37
C ALA A 30 8.77 0.39 16.36
N PRO A 31 10.04 -0.05 16.29
CA PRO A 31 11.17 0.88 16.23
C PRO A 31 11.15 1.75 14.96
N LEU A 32 10.77 1.17 13.81
CA LEU A 32 10.67 1.91 12.54
C LEU A 32 9.60 3.00 12.61
N GLN A 33 8.46 2.68 13.23
CA GLN A 33 7.36 3.62 13.46
C GLN A 33 7.74 4.74 14.42
N ALA A 34 8.54 4.46 15.45
CA ALA A 34 9.03 5.48 16.37
C ALA A 34 9.88 6.53 15.64
N ILE A 35 10.84 6.09 14.82
CA ILE A 35 11.70 6.97 14.01
C ILE A 35 10.87 7.75 12.99
N ARG A 36 9.93 7.08 12.30
CA ARG A 36 8.98 7.74 11.39
C ARG A 36 8.19 8.85 12.10
N ASN A 37 7.76 8.61 13.34
CA ASN A 37 7.01 9.61 14.10
C ASN A 37 7.88 10.79 14.54
N GLU A 38 9.17 10.59 14.81
CA GLU A 38 10.10 11.71 14.98
C GLU A 38 10.22 12.55 13.71
N ARG A 39 10.31 11.91 12.53
CA ARG A 39 10.28 12.62 11.25
C ARG A 39 8.95 13.35 11.04
N ASN A 40 7.82 12.72 11.32
CA ASN A 40 6.50 13.35 11.21
C ASN A 40 6.37 14.58 12.12
N ARG A 41 6.87 14.55 13.36
CA ARG A 41 6.92 15.72 14.25
C ARG A 41 7.76 16.85 13.65
N LYS A 42 8.91 16.53 13.05
CA LYS A 42 9.75 17.52 12.34
C LYS A 42 9.02 18.10 11.12
N GLN A 43 8.28 17.29 10.36
CA GLN A 43 7.44 17.74 9.24
C GLN A 43 6.33 18.69 9.71
N VAL A 44 5.65 18.39 10.82
CA VAL A 44 4.67 19.30 11.45
C VAL A 44 5.33 20.61 11.88
N GLY A 45 6.54 20.58 12.46
CA GLY A 45 7.29 21.79 12.80
C GLY A 45 7.61 22.68 11.59
N LYS A 46 8.05 22.09 10.47
CA LYS A 46 8.26 22.80 9.21
C LYS A 46 6.95 23.40 8.68
N LEU A 47 5.89 22.59 8.66
CA LEU A 47 4.55 23.03 8.24
C LEU A 47 4.06 24.24 9.06
N ASN A 48 4.15 24.18 10.38
CA ASN A 48 3.76 25.27 11.27
C ASN A 48 4.59 26.54 11.05
N THR A 49 5.87 26.40 10.68
CA THR A 49 6.71 27.55 10.32
C THR A 49 6.19 28.25 9.05
N LEU A 50 5.79 27.48 8.03
CA LEU A 50 5.20 28.02 6.79
C LEU A 50 3.86 28.72 7.04
N LEU A 51 3.08 28.21 7.99
CA LEU A 51 1.73 28.69 8.28
C LEU A 51 1.64 29.75 9.39
N LYS A 52 2.76 30.04 10.07
CA LYS A 52 2.82 30.94 11.24
C LYS A 52 2.14 32.30 11.00
N ARG A 53 2.36 32.90 9.82
CA ARG A 53 1.79 34.22 9.47
C ARG A 53 0.26 34.23 9.33
N TYR A 54 -0.35 33.06 9.20
CA TYR A 54 -1.80 32.89 9.05
C TYR A 54 -2.49 32.49 10.36
N GLY A 55 -1.74 32.33 11.45
CA GLY A 55 -2.28 31.88 12.73
C GLY A 55 -2.80 30.44 12.73
N ILE A 56 -2.38 29.63 11.75
CA ILE A 56 -2.75 28.21 11.66
C ILE A 56 -1.64 27.37 12.27
N VAL A 57 -2.02 26.48 13.18
CA VAL A 57 -1.11 25.55 13.85
C VAL A 57 -1.73 24.15 13.83
N VAL A 58 -0.92 23.16 13.49
CA VAL A 58 -1.23 21.73 13.59
C VAL A 58 -0.42 21.16 14.75
N ASP A 59 -1.11 20.54 15.70
CA ASP A 59 -0.50 19.79 16.79
C ASP A 59 -0.37 18.31 16.40
N PHE A 60 0.83 17.74 16.52
CA PHE A 60 1.04 16.34 16.14
C PHE A 60 0.25 15.38 17.04
N GLU A 61 0.30 15.56 18.36
CA GLU A 61 -0.33 14.64 19.31
C GLU A 61 -1.85 14.90 19.40
N GLY A 62 -2.26 16.16 19.35
CA GLY A 62 -3.66 16.58 19.49
C GLY A 62 -4.48 16.53 18.20
N ASP A 63 -3.87 16.80 17.04
CA ASP A 63 -4.60 16.86 15.77
C ASP A 63 -4.28 15.68 14.82
N VAL A 64 -3.04 15.17 14.81
CA VAL A 64 -2.62 14.15 13.83
C VAL A 64 -2.82 12.73 14.34
N VAL A 65 -2.30 12.40 15.52
CA VAL A 65 -2.39 11.05 16.12
C VAL A 65 -3.85 10.55 16.19
N PRO A 66 -4.85 11.33 16.62
CA PRO A 66 -6.23 10.85 16.72
C PRO A 66 -6.86 10.49 15.38
N LEU A 67 -6.35 11.02 14.25
CA LEU A 67 -6.84 10.72 12.91
C LEU A 67 -6.28 9.41 12.34
N SER A 68 -5.28 8.81 13.00
CA SER A 68 -4.45 7.76 12.39
C SER A 68 -4.73 6.33 12.85
N ARG A 69 -5.58 6.16 13.86
CA ARG A 69 -5.76 4.86 14.55
C ARG A 69 -4.43 4.29 15.08
N ALA A 70 -3.45 5.13 15.40
CA ALA A 70 -2.15 4.65 15.92
C ALA A 70 -2.27 3.80 17.20
N GLY A 71 -3.24 4.10 18.08
CA GLY A 71 -3.53 3.27 19.25
C GLY A 71 -4.03 1.85 18.93
N GLU A 72 -4.47 1.61 17.70
CA GLU A 72 -4.94 0.31 17.20
C GLU A 72 -3.91 -0.35 16.24
N GLY A 73 -2.69 0.20 16.18
CA GLY A 73 -1.61 -0.29 15.29
C GLY A 73 -1.52 0.42 13.93
N GLY A 74 -2.31 1.47 13.70
CA GLY A 74 -2.22 2.30 12.49
C GLY A 74 -0.89 3.06 12.39
N SER A 75 -0.36 3.20 11.16
CA SER A 75 0.85 4.00 10.91
C SER A 75 0.50 5.44 10.56
N ILE A 76 1.18 6.40 11.20
CA ILE A 76 1.04 7.83 10.90
C ILE A 76 1.87 8.18 9.66
N THR A 77 1.30 9.02 8.80
CA THR A 77 1.87 9.44 7.52
C THR A 77 1.54 10.90 7.25
N GLU A 78 2.14 11.46 6.21
CA GLU A 78 1.89 12.80 5.69
C GLU A 78 0.41 13.02 5.38
N ARG A 79 -0.34 11.98 5.00
CA ARG A 79 -1.79 12.08 4.77
C ARG A 79 -2.53 12.51 6.04
N HIS A 80 -2.13 12.02 7.21
CA HIS A 80 -2.74 12.39 8.48
C HIS A 80 -2.40 13.84 8.87
N ILE A 81 -1.16 14.27 8.62
CA ILE A 81 -0.74 15.67 8.81
C ILE A 81 -1.59 16.60 7.92
N LEU A 82 -1.75 16.24 6.66
CA LEU A 82 -2.54 17.00 5.69
C LEU A 82 -4.04 16.95 6.00
N HIS A 83 -4.56 15.83 6.54
CA HIS A 83 -5.94 15.74 6.99
C HIS A 83 -6.19 16.67 8.19
N ALA A 84 -5.29 16.69 9.17
CA ALA A 84 -5.34 17.64 10.28
C ALA A 84 -5.33 19.09 9.77
N LEU A 85 -4.44 19.41 8.83
CA LEU A 85 -4.39 20.72 8.18
C LEU A 85 -5.70 21.06 7.47
N SER A 86 -6.26 20.13 6.69
CA SER A 86 -7.56 20.32 6.02
C SER A 86 -8.64 20.72 7.03
N LYS A 87 -8.72 20.04 8.19
CA LYS A 87 -9.69 20.36 9.24
C LYS A 87 -9.46 21.75 9.84
N LYS A 88 -8.21 22.14 10.10
CA LYS A 88 -7.89 23.50 10.58
C LYS A 88 -8.28 24.57 9.56
N LEU A 89 -7.96 24.36 8.29
CA LEU A 89 -8.30 25.30 7.22
C LEU A 89 -9.81 25.48 7.06
N ILE A 90 -10.57 24.39 7.11
CA ILE A 90 -12.04 24.43 7.08
C ILE A 90 -12.58 25.16 8.31
N ALA A 91 -12.01 24.93 9.49
CA ALA A 91 -12.43 25.64 10.71
C ALA A 91 -12.13 27.15 10.64
N SER A 92 -11.01 27.55 10.02
CA SER A 92 -10.60 28.96 9.92
C SER A 92 -11.32 29.74 8.81
N TYR A 93 -11.59 29.11 7.67
CA TYR A 93 -12.08 29.79 6.47
C TYR A 93 -13.45 29.33 5.98
N GLY A 94 -14.00 28.27 6.57
CA GLY A 94 -15.19 27.58 6.07
C GLY A 94 -14.90 26.78 4.80
N LYS A 95 -15.96 26.22 4.21
CA LYS A 95 -15.94 25.62 2.86
C LYS A 95 -16.26 26.66 1.80
N GLY A 96 -15.81 26.45 0.57
CA GLY A 96 -16.17 27.26 -0.59
C GLY A 96 -15.15 28.35 -0.93
N GLU A 97 -15.64 29.48 -1.45
CA GLU A 97 -14.83 30.53 -2.08
C GLU A 97 -13.73 31.11 -1.18
N THR A 98 -14.03 31.36 0.10
CA THR A 98 -13.05 31.96 1.02
C THR A 98 -11.82 31.08 1.20
N LEU A 99 -12.02 29.78 1.39
CA LEU A 99 -10.93 28.82 1.49
C LEU A 99 -10.18 28.70 0.16
N LEU A 100 -10.90 28.59 -0.96
CA LEU A 100 -10.30 28.51 -2.29
C LEU A 100 -9.41 29.73 -2.60
N ARG A 101 -9.88 30.93 -2.25
CA ARG A 101 -9.10 32.16 -2.36
C ARG A 101 -7.86 32.11 -1.49
N PHE A 102 -7.94 31.63 -0.25
CA PHE A 102 -6.76 31.45 0.59
C PHE A 102 -5.74 30.49 -0.05
N LEU A 103 -6.17 29.33 -0.53
CA LEU A 103 -5.28 28.35 -1.17
C LEU A 103 -4.58 28.93 -2.41
N ARG A 104 -5.32 29.62 -3.29
CA ARG A 104 -4.77 30.21 -4.53
C ARG A 104 -3.94 31.47 -4.28
N CYS A 105 -4.43 32.39 -3.46
CA CYS A 105 -3.83 33.71 -3.31
C CYS A 105 -2.77 33.77 -2.22
N GLU A 106 -2.94 33.04 -1.12
CA GLU A 106 -2.01 33.07 0.02
C GLU A 106 -0.98 31.95 -0.06
N LEU A 107 -1.44 30.71 -0.25
CA LEU A 107 -0.55 29.55 -0.37
C LEU A 107 -0.01 29.35 -1.80
N LYS A 108 -0.51 30.11 -2.78
CA LYS A 108 -0.08 30.06 -4.20
C LYS A 108 -0.17 28.66 -4.81
N LEU A 109 -1.16 27.88 -4.39
CA LEU A 109 -1.37 26.53 -4.89
C LEU A 109 -2.11 26.57 -6.23
N ASP A 110 -1.63 25.75 -7.16
CA ASP A 110 -2.39 25.45 -8.37
C ASP A 110 -3.47 24.40 -8.04
N ILE A 111 -4.69 24.70 -8.43
CA ILE A 111 -5.86 23.87 -8.13
C ILE A 111 -6.52 23.50 -9.45
N PRO A 112 -6.53 22.20 -9.81
CA PRO A 112 -7.16 21.74 -11.04
C PRO A 112 -8.65 22.14 -11.10
N PRO A 113 -9.18 22.56 -12.26
CA PRO A 113 -10.56 23.04 -12.40
C PRO A 113 -11.62 22.04 -11.91
N LYS A 114 -11.35 20.74 -12.05
CA LYS A 114 -12.24 19.68 -11.56
C LYS A 114 -12.32 19.68 -10.03
N VAL A 115 -11.19 19.83 -9.35
CA VAL A 115 -11.10 19.83 -7.89
C VAL A 115 -11.65 21.14 -7.32
N GLU A 116 -11.45 22.26 -8.00
CA GLU A 116 -12.05 23.55 -7.64
C GLU A 116 -13.58 23.44 -7.55
N LYS A 117 -14.24 22.78 -8.51
CA LYS A 117 -15.69 22.54 -8.44
C LYS A 117 -16.09 21.77 -7.18
N PHE A 118 -15.29 20.77 -6.77
CA PHE A 118 -15.54 20.01 -5.54
C PHE A 118 -15.34 20.84 -4.27
N LEU A 119 -14.41 21.81 -4.30
CA LEU A 119 -14.13 22.70 -3.16
C LEU A 119 -15.07 23.91 -3.09
N LEU A 120 -15.80 24.23 -4.17
CA LEU A 120 -16.89 25.21 -4.16
C LEU A 120 -18.20 24.62 -3.62
N ASP A 121 -18.43 23.33 -3.81
CA ASP A 121 -19.62 22.64 -3.30
C ASP A 121 -19.52 22.39 -1.79
N GLY A 122 -20.21 23.21 -0.99
CA GLY A 122 -20.28 23.05 0.46
C GLY A 122 -20.97 21.77 0.94
N ALA A 123 -21.84 21.18 0.11
CA ALA A 123 -22.57 19.95 0.41
C ALA A 123 -21.77 18.68 0.03
N ASN A 124 -20.61 18.83 -0.60
CA ASN A 124 -19.75 17.72 -0.98
C ASN A 124 -19.36 16.85 0.24
N PRO A 125 -19.76 15.57 0.29
CA PRO A 125 -19.44 14.68 1.42
C PRO A 125 -17.95 14.30 1.46
N HIS A 126 -17.21 14.51 0.38
CA HIS A 126 -15.79 14.15 0.26
C HIS A 126 -14.85 15.35 0.42
N TYR A 127 -15.37 16.52 0.83
CA TYR A 127 -14.67 17.79 0.85
C TYR A 127 -13.28 17.73 1.52
N GLU A 128 -13.20 17.12 2.71
CA GLU A 128 -11.94 17.02 3.46
C GLU A 128 -10.87 16.24 2.69
N TYR A 129 -11.27 15.18 1.99
CA TYR A 129 -10.37 14.33 1.19
C TYR A 129 -9.97 15.00 -0.13
N ASP A 130 -10.88 15.77 -0.75
CA ASP A 130 -10.55 16.57 -1.94
C ASP A 130 -9.52 17.66 -1.60
N LEU A 131 -9.72 18.34 -0.47
CA LEU A 131 -8.77 19.34 0.04
C LEU A 131 -7.42 18.71 0.39
N LEU A 132 -7.44 17.55 1.08
CA LEU A 132 -6.23 16.78 1.37
C LEU A 132 -5.49 16.44 0.07
N GLY A 133 -6.21 16.04 -0.98
CA GLY A 133 -5.64 15.76 -2.30
C GLY A 133 -4.87 16.94 -2.89
N VAL A 134 -5.46 18.14 -2.85
CA VAL A 134 -4.79 19.39 -3.30
C VAL A 134 -3.54 19.67 -2.47
N LEU A 135 -3.64 19.60 -1.14
CA LEU A 135 -2.51 19.88 -0.27
C LEU A 135 -1.39 18.84 -0.46
N LYS A 136 -1.74 17.57 -0.72
CA LYS A 136 -0.77 16.52 -1.01
C LYS A 136 0.01 16.81 -2.29
N SER A 137 -0.66 17.17 -3.37
CA SER A 137 0.02 17.38 -4.66
C SER A 137 0.81 18.70 -4.71
N ALA A 138 0.26 19.76 -4.12
CA ALA A 138 0.81 21.11 -4.30
C ALA A 138 1.59 21.64 -3.09
N PHE A 139 1.30 21.18 -1.87
CA PHE A 139 1.87 21.78 -0.65
C PHE A 139 2.84 20.87 0.10
N LEU A 140 2.61 19.55 0.10
CA LEU A 140 3.48 18.56 0.73
C LEU A 140 4.98 18.74 0.41
N PRO A 141 5.39 18.98 -0.85
CA PRO A 141 6.82 19.16 -1.18
C PRO A 141 7.51 20.27 -0.38
N SER A 142 6.77 21.25 0.15
CA SER A 142 7.31 22.39 0.90
C SER A 142 7.77 22.03 2.31
N PHE A 143 7.26 20.93 2.88
CA PHE A 143 7.59 20.51 4.24
C PHE A 143 8.02 19.04 4.35
N PHE A 144 8.00 18.30 3.24
CA PHE A 144 8.44 16.92 3.19
C PHE A 144 9.89 16.77 3.67
N ILE A 145 10.13 15.70 4.43
CA ILE A 145 11.45 15.28 4.88
C ILE A 145 11.62 13.85 4.39
N GLN A 146 12.71 13.58 3.68
CA GLN A 146 13.05 12.24 3.21
C GLN A 146 13.17 11.29 4.41
N PRO A 147 12.58 10.08 4.33
CA PRO A 147 12.78 9.07 5.34
C PRO A 147 14.24 8.63 5.40
N SER A 148 14.67 8.24 6.60
CA SER A 148 16.03 7.77 6.82
C SER A 148 16.16 6.26 6.65
N LYS A 149 17.39 5.74 6.61
CA LYS A 149 17.64 4.29 6.52
C LYS A 149 17.15 3.55 7.76
N GLU A 150 17.07 4.22 8.90
CA GLU A 150 16.62 3.63 10.15
C GLU A 150 15.09 3.39 10.20
N GLU A 151 14.29 4.12 9.41
CA GLU A 151 12.85 3.83 9.22
C GLU A 151 12.53 3.10 7.90
N SER A 152 13.54 2.98 7.02
CA SER A 152 13.47 2.34 5.70
C SER A 152 14.62 1.34 5.57
N ILE A 153 14.48 0.22 6.29
CA ILE A 153 15.47 -0.85 6.38
C ILE A 153 15.80 -1.47 5.01
N ASP A 154 16.92 -2.21 4.93
CA ASP A 154 17.27 -2.94 3.72
C ASP A 154 16.17 -3.96 3.39
N VAL A 155 15.79 -4.04 2.11
CA VAL A 155 14.75 -4.95 1.64
C VAL A 155 15.05 -6.41 1.97
N ARG A 156 16.33 -6.80 2.03
CA ARG A 156 16.74 -8.17 2.38
C ARG A 156 16.40 -8.50 3.83
N GLU A 157 16.55 -7.54 4.74
CA GLU A 157 16.18 -7.71 6.15
C GLU A 157 14.66 -7.84 6.29
N ALA A 158 13.90 -7.02 5.57
CA ALA A 158 12.44 -7.08 5.57
C ALA A 158 11.92 -8.42 5.00
N VAL A 159 12.51 -8.90 3.90
CA VAL A 159 12.17 -10.20 3.28
C VAL A 159 12.55 -11.35 4.20
N ALA A 160 13.75 -11.33 4.79
CA ALA A 160 14.18 -12.36 5.73
C ALA A 160 13.24 -12.46 6.94
N PHE A 161 12.85 -11.31 7.51
CA PHE A 161 11.88 -11.25 8.60
C PHE A 161 10.51 -11.78 8.19
N ALA A 162 9.98 -11.35 7.05
CA ALA A 162 8.68 -11.81 6.55
C ALA A 162 8.66 -13.35 6.39
N THR A 163 9.71 -13.91 5.78
CA THR A 163 9.86 -15.35 5.62
C THR A 163 10.02 -16.06 6.96
N SER A 164 10.74 -15.50 7.93
CA SER A 164 10.94 -16.15 9.24
C SER A 164 9.66 -16.27 10.07
N VAL A 165 8.71 -15.34 9.89
CA VAL A 165 7.39 -15.42 10.51
C VAL A 165 6.38 -16.22 9.68
N GLY A 166 6.81 -16.82 8.57
CA GLY A 166 5.96 -17.62 7.69
C GLY A 166 5.01 -16.79 6.81
N ALA A 167 5.28 -15.50 6.63
CA ALA A 167 4.52 -14.64 5.73
C ALA A 167 5.11 -14.63 4.31
N ILE A 168 4.38 -14.05 3.36
CA ILE A 168 4.76 -13.98 1.94
C ILE A 168 5.13 -12.54 1.59
N PRO A 169 6.42 -12.17 1.55
CA PRO A 169 6.83 -10.87 1.05
C PRO A 169 6.62 -10.81 -0.47
N ALA A 170 6.07 -9.68 -0.94
CA ALA A 170 5.82 -9.42 -2.35
C ALA A 170 6.29 -8.02 -2.72
N TYR A 171 7.01 -7.90 -3.83
CA TYR A 171 7.33 -6.58 -4.39
C TYR A 171 6.08 -5.98 -5.04
N ALA A 172 5.79 -4.70 -4.77
CA ALA A 172 4.63 -4.02 -5.33
C ALA A 172 4.95 -3.34 -6.66
N TYR A 173 4.74 -4.03 -7.78
CA TYR A 173 4.94 -3.47 -9.11
C TYR A 173 3.90 -2.38 -9.41
N LEU A 174 4.38 -1.22 -9.87
CA LEU A 174 3.53 -0.09 -10.27
C LEU A 174 3.38 0.02 -11.78
N GLY A 175 4.46 -0.17 -12.53
CA GLY A 175 4.52 0.05 -13.98
C GLY A 175 4.50 1.53 -14.37
N ASP A 176 5.06 1.84 -15.54
CA ASP A 176 5.14 3.22 -16.04
C ASP A 176 3.75 3.79 -16.31
N VAL A 177 3.56 5.08 -16.02
CA VAL A 177 2.32 5.80 -16.29
C VAL A 177 2.59 6.78 -17.44
N ALA A 178 2.11 6.48 -18.64
CA ALA A 178 2.23 7.39 -19.79
C ALA A 178 1.14 8.49 -19.78
N SER A 179 -0.07 8.13 -19.36
CA SER A 179 -1.21 9.04 -19.16
C SER A 179 -2.15 8.50 -18.09
N SER A 180 -2.62 9.37 -17.19
CA SER A 180 -3.61 8.96 -16.18
C SER A 180 -4.98 8.77 -16.83
N PRO A 181 -5.69 7.66 -16.59
CA PRO A 181 -7.08 7.51 -17.01
C PRO A 181 -8.01 8.62 -16.49
N THR A 182 -7.63 9.31 -15.42
CA THR A 182 -8.38 10.43 -14.84
C THR A 182 -7.90 11.81 -15.29
N GLY A 183 -6.86 11.90 -16.13
CA GLY A 183 -6.30 13.16 -16.66
C GLY A 183 -5.45 13.97 -15.67
N ASP A 184 -5.26 13.49 -14.44
CA ASP A 184 -4.71 14.28 -13.33
C ASP A 184 -3.29 13.86 -12.88
N LYS A 185 -2.67 12.81 -13.45
CA LYS A 185 -1.30 12.39 -13.11
C LYS A 185 -0.31 12.69 -14.22
N LYS A 186 0.87 13.18 -13.83
CA LYS A 186 2.02 13.39 -14.72
C LYS A 186 2.50 12.03 -15.26
N ALA A 187 3.14 12.05 -16.42
CA ALA A 187 3.85 10.87 -16.89
C ALA A 187 4.97 10.53 -15.91
N GLU A 188 5.02 9.29 -15.44
CA GLU A 188 5.97 8.83 -14.42
C GLU A 188 6.59 7.51 -14.90
N ARG A 189 7.92 7.42 -14.83
CA ARG A 189 8.67 6.21 -15.13
C ARG A 189 8.98 5.48 -13.83
N PHE A 190 8.70 4.18 -13.80
CA PHE A 190 8.89 3.30 -12.68
C PHE A 190 9.81 2.13 -13.05
N GLU A 191 9.28 0.91 -13.20
CA GLU A 191 10.08 -0.30 -13.37
C GLU A 191 10.21 -0.78 -14.82
N ASP A 192 9.37 -0.33 -15.75
CA ASP A 192 9.22 -1.00 -17.06
C ASP A 192 10.52 -1.02 -17.88
N GLY A 193 11.36 0.00 -17.71
CA GLY A 193 12.65 0.11 -18.38
C GLY A 193 13.71 -0.91 -17.94
N PHE A 194 13.56 -1.52 -16.76
CA PHE A 194 14.53 -2.45 -16.18
C PHE A 194 13.85 -3.66 -15.49
N LEU A 195 12.61 -3.97 -15.90
CA LEU A 195 11.76 -4.95 -15.22
C LEU A 195 12.39 -6.35 -15.13
N ASP A 196 13.06 -6.80 -16.19
CA ASP A 196 13.75 -8.09 -16.24
C ASP A 196 14.86 -8.18 -15.18
N GLU A 197 15.75 -7.17 -15.12
CA GLU A 197 16.83 -7.08 -14.12
C GLU A 197 16.29 -6.98 -12.69
N LEU A 198 15.18 -6.24 -12.52
CA LEU A 198 14.51 -6.13 -11.24
C LEU A 198 14.00 -7.49 -10.77
N LEU A 199 13.28 -8.23 -11.61
CA LEU A 199 12.72 -9.52 -11.22
C LEU A 199 13.83 -10.55 -10.93
N ASP A 200 14.93 -10.54 -11.68
CA ASP A 200 16.11 -11.37 -11.37
C ASP A 200 16.69 -11.03 -9.98
N LEU A 201 16.76 -9.73 -9.64
CA LEU A 201 17.20 -9.28 -8.33
C LEU A 201 16.21 -9.71 -7.23
N LEU A 202 14.90 -9.62 -7.46
CA LEU A 202 13.87 -10.04 -6.49
C LEU A 202 13.99 -11.54 -6.17
N VAL A 203 14.17 -12.39 -7.19
CA VAL A 203 14.40 -13.83 -7.01
C VAL A 203 15.68 -14.07 -6.20
N LYS A 204 16.77 -13.35 -6.53
CA LYS A 204 18.05 -13.46 -5.80
C LYS A 204 17.93 -13.04 -4.33
N ILE A 205 17.10 -12.04 -4.01
CA ILE A 205 16.81 -11.60 -2.64
C ILE A 205 15.98 -12.65 -1.89
N GLY A 206 15.17 -13.43 -2.59
CA GLY A 206 14.31 -14.47 -2.01
C GLY A 206 12.84 -14.08 -1.91
N PHE A 207 12.36 -13.16 -2.75
CA PHE A 207 10.92 -12.92 -2.87
C PHE A 207 10.22 -14.15 -3.46
N PRO A 208 9.19 -14.70 -2.79
CA PRO A 208 8.35 -15.76 -3.35
C PRO A 208 7.23 -15.22 -4.27
N ALA A 209 6.96 -13.91 -4.22
CA ALA A 209 5.79 -13.34 -4.85
C ALA A 209 6.02 -11.92 -5.40
N ILE A 210 5.15 -11.52 -6.31
CA ILE A 210 4.99 -10.15 -6.80
C ILE A 210 3.52 -9.74 -6.67
N THR A 211 3.27 -8.48 -6.31
CA THR A 211 1.93 -7.92 -6.25
C THR A 211 1.80 -6.74 -7.21
N TYR A 212 0.64 -6.62 -7.86
CA TYR A 212 0.34 -5.53 -8.78
C TYR A 212 -1.15 -5.19 -8.79
N MET A 213 -1.48 -4.05 -9.39
CA MET A 213 -2.84 -3.51 -9.41
C MET A 213 -3.37 -3.50 -10.84
N PRO A 214 -4.16 -4.51 -11.27
CA PRO A 214 -4.74 -4.56 -12.61
C PRO A 214 -5.35 -3.24 -13.15
N PRO A 215 -6.12 -2.44 -12.38
CA PRO A 215 -6.70 -1.20 -12.90
C PRO A 215 -5.70 -0.06 -13.11
N ARG A 216 -4.45 -0.23 -12.66
CA ARG A 216 -3.36 0.76 -12.83
C ARG A 216 -2.52 0.49 -14.07
N ASN A 217 -2.57 -0.72 -14.63
CA ASN A 217 -1.65 -1.18 -15.66
C ASN A 217 -2.36 -1.41 -16.99
N THR A 218 -1.65 -1.18 -18.10
CA THR A 218 -2.16 -1.53 -19.43
C THR A 218 -2.17 -3.04 -19.63
N LYS A 219 -2.89 -3.52 -20.65
CA LYS A 219 -2.93 -4.96 -20.98
C LYS A 219 -1.53 -5.50 -21.32
N GLU A 220 -0.71 -4.70 -21.98
CA GLU A 220 0.66 -5.05 -22.37
C GLU A 220 1.57 -5.14 -21.15
N GLN A 221 1.45 -4.18 -20.22
CA GLN A 221 2.15 -4.23 -18.94
C GLN A 221 1.77 -5.48 -18.15
N LEU A 222 0.47 -5.77 -18.03
CA LEU A 222 -0.03 -6.96 -17.34
C LEU A 222 0.49 -8.25 -18.00
N ALA A 223 0.39 -8.38 -19.33
CA ALA A 223 0.89 -9.56 -20.02
C ALA A 223 2.40 -9.76 -19.81
N ARG A 224 3.19 -8.67 -19.81
CA ARG A 224 4.64 -8.73 -19.57
C ARG A 224 4.97 -9.18 -18.14
N ILE A 225 4.37 -8.55 -17.13
CA ILE A 225 4.66 -8.88 -15.73
C ILE A 225 4.21 -10.30 -15.37
N GLN A 226 3.05 -10.73 -15.87
CA GLN A 226 2.53 -12.09 -15.70
C GLN A 226 3.49 -13.13 -16.29
N LYS A 227 3.92 -12.92 -17.54
CA LYS A 227 4.89 -13.80 -18.19
C LYS A 227 6.20 -13.88 -17.40
N LEU A 228 6.78 -12.74 -17.03
CA LEU A 228 8.07 -12.71 -16.33
C LEU A 228 7.98 -13.32 -14.92
N ALA A 229 6.86 -13.16 -14.23
CA ALA A 229 6.60 -13.77 -12.93
C ALA A 229 6.54 -15.30 -13.05
N GLN A 230 5.83 -15.82 -14.05
CA GLN A 230 5.72 -17.27 -14.32
C GLN A 230 7.09 -17.88 -14.67
N GLU A 231 7.87 -17.24 -15.55
CA GLU A 231 9.22 -17.70 -15.92
C GLU A 231 10.17 -17.78 -14.72
N ARG A 232 9.90 -17.01 -13.66
CA ARG A 232 10.72 -16.93 -12.44
C ARG A 232 10.09 -17.61 -11.24
N ASN A 233 8.97 -18.31 -11.43
CA ASN A 233 8.24 -19.02 -10.39
C ASN A 233 7.84 -18.11 -9.21
N LEU A 234 7.38 -16.90 -9.52
CA LEU A 234 6.86 -15.94 -8.54
C LEU A 234 5.34 -16.06 -8.47
N MET A 235 4.80 -16.17 -7.26
CA MET A 235 3.35 -16.10 -7.05
C MET A 235 2.84 -14.69 -7.39
N GLU A 236 1.77 -14.62 -8.16
CA GLU A 236 1.16 -13.37 -8.59
C GLU A 236 0.00 -13.01 -7.65
N ILE A 237 0.05 -11.84 -7.03
CA ILE A 237 -0.97 -11.35 -6.10
C ILE A 237 -1.57 -10.05 -6.67
N SER A 238 -2.89 -9.88 -6.51
CA SER A 238 -3.55 -8.63 -6.88
C SER A 238 -4.06 -7.88 -5.65
N GLY A 239 -3.94 -6.56 -5.69
CA GLY A 239 -4.58 -5.66 -4.74
C GLY A 239 -4.86 -4.30 -5.38
N VAL A 240 -5.70 -3.47 -4.74
CA VAL A 240 -5.92 -2.08 -5.15
C VAL A 240 -5.83 -1.19 -3.92
N ASP A 241 -4.96 -0.19 -3.98
CA ASP A 241 -4.79 0.78 -2.91
C ASP A 241 -5.93 1.80 -2.89
N ILE A 242 -6.86 1.63 -1.95
CA ILE A 242 -7.96 2.56 -1.71
C ILE A 242 -7.58 3.54 -0.60
N ASN A 243 -7.39 4.80 -0.96
CA ASN A 243 -6.91 5.87 -0.07
C ASN A 243 -7.82 7.12 -0.07
N SER A 244 -8.97 7.05 -0.73
CA SER A 244 -9.93 8.15 -0.84
C SER A 244 -11.34 7.60 -0.96
N SER A 245 -12.29 8.29 -0.34
CA SER A 245 -13.72 7.99 -0.40
C SER A 245 -14.32 8.09 -1.81
N ARG A 246 -13.59 8.65 -2.77
CA ARG A 246 -14.00 8.69 -4.18
C ARG A 246 -13.51 7.51 -5.02
N GLN A 247 -12.58 6.70 -4.51
CA GLN A 247 -12.05 5.57 -5.25
C GLN A 247 -13.07 4.41 -5.25
N SER A 248 -13.24 3.78 -6.42
CA SER A 248 -14.11 2.62 -6.55
C SER A 248 -13.48 1.38 -5.93
N PHE A 249 -14.31 0.56 -5.28
CA PHE A 249 -13.95 -0.80 -4.88
C PHE A 249 -14.15 -1.83 -6.00
N SER A 250 -14.82 -1.45 -7.10
CA SER A 250 -14.95 -2.34 -8.26
C SER A 250 -13.65 -2.45 -9.04
N CYS A 251 -13.31 -3.66 -9.46
CA CYS A 251 -12.17 -3.94 -10.33
C CYS A 251 -12.60 -4.88 -11.47
N PRO A 252 -13.20 -4.35 -12.56
CA PRO A 252 -13.66 -5.17 -13.69
C PRO A 252 -12.51 -5.91 -14.40
N GLU A 253 -11.27 -5.45 -14.24
CA GLU A 253 -10.07 -6.09 -14.76
C GLU A 253 -9.87 -7.49 -14.16
N LEU A 254 -10.26 -7.71 -12.89
CA LEU A 254 -10.20 -9.03 -12.26
C LEU A 254 -11.25 -10.03 -12.77
N LEU A 255 -12.25 -9.56 -13.53
CA LEU A 255 -13.26 -10.43 -14.15
C LEU A 255 -12.80 -10.96 -15.51
N GLN A 256 -11.66 -10.51 -16.01
CA GLN A 256 -11.11 -10.96 -17.29
C GLN A 256 -10.47 -12.34 -17.15
N GLU A 257 -10.47 -13.10 -18.26
CA GLU A 257 -9.92 -14.47 -18.29
C GLU A 257 -8.45 -14.52 -17.83
N ASN A 258 -7.65 -13.55 -18.25
CA ASN A 258 -6.23 -13.42 -17.91
C ASN A 258 -5.96 -12.93 -16.47
N ALA A 259 -6.99 -12.82 -15.64
CA ALA A 259 -6.89 -12.46 -14.24
C ALA A 259 -7.46 -13.54 -13.30
N LYS A 260 -7.97 -14.66 -13.84
CA LYS A 260 -8.55 -15.74 -13.02
C LYS A 260 -7.56 -16.32 -12.01
N HIS A 261 -6.29 -16.47 -12.39
CA HIS A 261 -5.23 -16.96 -11.50
C HIS A 261 -5.03 -16.04 -10.29
N LEU A 262 -5.30 -14.73 -10.41
CA LEU A 262 -5.21 -13.79 -9.29
C LEU A 262 -6.30 -14.05 -8.23
N ILE A 263 -7.48 -14.50 -8.66
CA ILE A 263 -8.55 -14.93 -7.76
C ILE A 263 -8.11 -16.21 -7.03
N GLU A 264 -7.48 -17.15 -7.72
CA GLU A 264 -6.93 -18.36 -7.11
C GLU A 264 -5.83 -18.03 -6.09
N SER A 265 -4.88 -17.17 -6.45
CA SER A 265 -3.86 -16.66 -5.54
C SER A 265 -4.48 -16.02 -4.28
N ALA A 266 -5.56 -15.25 -4.42
CA ALA A 266 -6.23 -14.65 -3.27
C ALA A 266 -6.81 -15.71 -2.31
N TRP A 267 -7.46 -16.76 -2.84
CA TRP A 267 -7.92 -17.89 -2.02
C TRP A 267 -6.75 -18.69 -1.43
N ALA A 268 -5.67 -18.86 -2.18
CA ALA A 268 -4.48 -19.54 -1.71
C ALA A 268 -3.81 -18.80 -0.53
N LEU A 269 -3.80 -17.46 -0.55
CA LEU A 269 -3.36 -16.65 0.59
C LEU A 269 -4.22 -16.87 1.83
N VAL A 270 -5.54 -17.04 1.68
CA VAL A 270 -6.44 -17.37 2.80
C VAL A 270 -6.07 -18.71 3.40
N ALA A 271 -5.98 -19.79 2.59
CA ALA A 271 -5.54 -21.10 3.09
C ALA A 271 -4.16 -21.04 3.74
N HIS A 272 -3.22 -20.32 3.12
CA HIS A 272 -1.87 -20.15 3.65
C HIS A 272 -1.89 -19.57 5.06
N GLU A 273 -2.57 -18.43 5.27
CA GLU A 273 -2.66 -17.76 6.58
C GLU A 273 -3.32 -18.68 7.62
N LYS A 274 -4.42 -19.33 7.24
CA LYS A 274 -5.21 -20.20 8.13
C LYS A 274 -4.47 -21.47 8.54
N LEU A 275 -3.89 -22.17 7.59
CA LEU A 275 -3.17 -23.42 7.84
C LEU A 275 -1.87 -23.19 8.61
N SER A 276 -1.08 -22.18 8.20
CA SER A 276 0.18 -21.84 8.89
C SER A 276 -0.01 -21.27 10.29
N SER A 277 -1.21 -20.74 10.60
CA SER A 277 -1.58 -20.35 11.97
C SER A 277 -1.75 -21.56 12.90
N VAL A 278 -2.08 -22.73 12.36
CA VAL A 278 -2.23 -23.94 13.17
C VAL A 278 -0.93 -24.74 13.21
N ASP A 279 -0.30 -24.95 12.07
CA ASP A 279 1.02 -25.59 11.96
C ASP A 279 1.85 -24.91 10.86
N PRO A 280 3.01 -24.29 11.18
CA PRO A 280 3.86 -23.60 10.21
C PRO A 280 4.24 -24.45 9.00
N VAL A 281 4.30 -25.78 9.13
CA VAL A 281 4.67 -26.68 8.03
C VAL A 281 3.71 -26.56 6.84
N TYR A 282 2.47 -26.18 7.10
CA TYR A 282 1.44 -25.97 6.07
C TYR A 282 1.45 -24.56 5.47
N GLY A 283 2.47 -23.74 5.74
CA GLY A 283 2.70 -22.52 4.99
C GLY A 283 2.99 -22.82 3.52
N LEU A 284 2.37 -22.08 2.58
CA LEU A 284 2.47 -22.34 1.14
C LEU A 284 3.92 -22.46 0.68
N PHE A 285 4.83 -21.64 1.20
CA PHE A 285 6.26 -21.64 0.86
C PHE A 285 7.18 -22.30 1.91
N HIS A 286 6.61 -23.01 2.89
CA HIS A 286 7.43 -23.68 3.91
C HIS A 286 8.33 -24.75 3.27
N PRO A 287 9.62 -24.86 3.64
CA PRO A 287 10.56 -25.80 3.01
C PRO A 287 10.17 -27.27 3.24
N GLU A 288 9.46 -27.57 4.34
CA GLU A 288 8.97 -28.92 4.65
C GLU A 288 7.49 -29.12 4.26
N ASN A 289 6.90 -28.20 3.50
CA ASN A 289 5.51 -28.31 3.06
C ASN A 289 5.27 -29.66 2.33
N PRO A 290 4.14 -30.36 2.58
CA PRO A 290 3.85 -31.65 1.94
C PRO A 290 3.83 -31.59 0.40
N TYR A 291 3.52 -30.43 -0.16
CA TYR A 291 3.42 -30.19 -1.60
C TYR A 291 4.60 -29.41 -2.16
N ARG A 292 5.72 -29.28 -1.42
CA ARG A 292 6.87 -28.45 -1.83
C ARG A 292 7.45 -28.82 -3.21
N ASP A 293 7.34 -30.08 -3.60
CA ASP A 293 7.90 -30.63 -4.85
C ASP A 293 6.92 -30.49 -6.03
N GLU A 294 5.67 -30.05 -5.79
CA GLU A 294 4.72 -29.71 -6.84
C GLU A 294 5.09 -28.36 -7.49
N ALA A 295 4.71 -28.19 -8.76
CA ALA A 295 4.81 -26.90 -9.45
C ALA A 295 3.99 -25.83 -8.70
N LEU A 296 4.46 -24.57 -8.71
CA LEU A 296 3.88 -23.51 -7.88
C LEU A 296 2.41 -23.23 -8.21
N ASP A 297 2.05 -23.26 -9.49
CA ASP A 297 0.67 -23.12 -9.97
C ASP A 297 -0.25 -24.21 -9.41
N LEU A 298 0.21 -25.46 -9.35
CA LEU A 298 -0.53 -26.57 -8.74
C LEU A 298 -0.70 -26.38 -7.22
N ARG A 299 0.34 -25.91 -6.52
CA ARG A 299 0.27 -25.60 -5.09
C ARG A 299 -0.73 -24.48 -4.80
N ILE A 300 -0.69 -23.41 -5.59
CA ILE A 300 -1.65 -22.29 -5.50
C ILE A 300 -3.06 -22.80 -5.73
N ALA A 301 -3.31 -23.58 -6.79
CA ALA A 301 -4.62 -24.14 -7.09
C ALA A 301 -5.16 -25.03 -5.95
N ARG A 302 -4.28 -25.85 -5.36
CA ARG A 302 -4.62 -26.71 -4.21
C ARG A 302 -5.01 -25.90 -2.98
N TYR A 303 -4.20 -24.91 -2.61
CA TYR A 303 -4.50 -24.02 -1.48
C TYR A 303 -5.79 -23.22 -1.73
N ALA A 304 -6.00 -22.77 -2.97
CA ALA A 304 -7.23 -22.10 -3.35
C ALA A 304 -8.46 -23.01 -3.21
N ALA A 305 -8.34 -24.29 -3.59
CA ALA A 305 -9.40 -25.28 -3.42
C ALA A 305 -9.73 -25.49 -1.93
N ILE A 306 -8.72 -25.72 -1.08
CA ILE A 306 -8.87 -25.90 0.37
C ILE A 306 -9.60 -24.71 1.01
N ALA A 307 -9.22 -23.49 0.65
CA ALA A 307 -9.87 -22.29 1.20
C ALA A 307 -11.33 -22.14 0.74
N ARG A 308 -11.68 -22.64 -0.44
CA ARG A 308 -13.04 -22.56 -1.00
C ARG A 308 -13.97 -23.65 -0.46
N SER A 309 -13.45 -24.85 -0.17
CA SER A 309 -14.23 -25.96 0.40
C SER A 309 -14.30 -25.90 1.92
N GLY A 310 -13.25 -25.40 2.57
CA GLY A 310 -13.14 -25.34 4.02
C GLY A 310 -13.90 -24.19 4.67
N ASP A 311 -14.20 -24.35 5.97
CA ASP A 311 -14.72 -23.27 6.78
C ASP A 311 -13.58 -22.32 7.19
N VAL A 312 -13.51 -21.15 6.54
CA VAL A 312 -12.49 -20.12 6.81
C VAL A 312 -12.53 -19.58 8.25
N HIS A 313 -13.61 -19.82 8.99
CA HIS A 313 -13.73 -19.49 10.40
C HIS A 313 -13.29 -20.63 11.33
N ASN A 314 -13.13 -21.85 10.82
CA ASN A 314 -12.63 -23.01 11.55
C ASN A 314 -11.46 -23.68 10.80
N PRO A 315 -10.25 -23.14 10.90
CA PRO A 315 -9.09 -23.61 10.11
C PRO A 315 -8.70 -25.07 10.38
N TYR A 316 -9.15 -25.67 11.48
CA TYR A 316 -8.91 -27.09 11.77
C TYR A 316 -9.55 -28.02 10.74
N THR A 317 -10.70 -27.65 10.15
CA THR A 317 -11.34 -28.48 9.12
C THR A 317 -10.54 -28.49 7.82
N MET A 318 -9.75 -27.44 7.56
CA MET A 318 -8.87 -27.38 6.37
C MET A 318 -7.65 -28.30 6.51
N ILE A 319 -7.21 -28.60 7.74
CA ILE A 319 -6.05 -29.48 7.97
C ILE A 319 -6.37 -30.92 7.61
N GLU A 320 -7.62 -31.36 7.82
CA GLU A 320 -8.05 -32.70 7.42
C GLU A 320 -7.91 -32.92 5.92
N GLU A 321 -8.23 -31.91 5.11
CA GLU A 321 -8.05 -31.94 3.65
C GLU A 321 -6.57 -31.96 3.21
N VAL A 322 -5.67 -31.36 4.00
CA VAL A 322 -4.22 -31.40 3.74
C VAL A 322 -3.61 -32.76 4.08
N ARG A 323 -4.18 -33.46 5.08
CA ARG A 323 -3.69 -34.76 5.58
C ARG A 323 -4.26 -35.96 4.83
N SER A 324 -5.41 -35.81 4.16
CA SER A 324 -6.06 -36.83 3.33
C SER A 324 -5.39 -37.01 1.97
#